data_AF-A0A954EH84-F1
#
_entry.id   AF-A0A954EH84-F1
#
_cell.length_a   1.000
_cell.length_b   1.000
_cell.length_c   1.000
_cell.angle_alpha   90.00
_cell.angle_beta   90.00
_cell.angle_gamma   90.00
#
_symmetry.space_group_name_H-M   'P 1'
#
loop_
_entity.id
_entity.type
_entity.pdbx_description
1 polymer ?
#
loop_
_entity_poly.entity_id
_entity_poly.type
_entity_poly.pdbx_seq_one_letter_code
_entity_poly.pdbx_strand_id
1 'polypeptide(L)'
;MKLDALTVLVALLSTTGAIADDNSPIHINELFRRPVIGKLGVPLGKPVVIQAKVIAGRETRQKSYDGIYLLEVSHVDEKQLDNPVLMEFYTPGYVRVKLPHNAFGLYEQVYGKAASKLDSAQTADLEKEYVGRTVLVVAYETGSFHGLPSDLPNDVPIPQSTSFHFSTSLVVVADRSRRKGQ
;
A
#
# COMPACT_ATOMS: atom_id res chain seq x y z
N MET A 1 -75.37 14.80 0.14
CA MET A 1 -74.42 14.65 1.27
C MET A 1 -74.10 13.17 1.43
N LYS A 2 -73.05 12.68 0.75
CA LYS A 2 -72.45 11.35 0.95
C LYS A 2 -70.95 11.52 0.68
N LEU A 3 -70.13 11.26 1.69
CA LEU A 3 -68.67 11.24 1.63
C LEU A 3 -68.27 9.80 1.26
N ASP A 4 -67.72 9.58 0.08
CA ASP A 4 -67.07 8.31 -0.24
C ASP A 4 -65.58 8.42 0.08
N ALA A 5 -65.17 7.69 1.11
CA ALA A 5 -63.80 7.59 1.57
C ALA A 5 -62.97 6.76 0.57
N LEU A 6 -62.11 7.43 -0.19
CA LEU A 6 -61.12 6.77 -1.04
C LEU A 6 -59.88 6.43 -0.19
N THR A 7 -59.79 5.17 0.23
CA THR A 7 -58.60 4.62 0.89
C THR A 7 -57.52 4.36 -0.16
N VAL A 8 -56.44 5.15 -0.13
CA VAL A 8 -55.23 4.88 -0.94
C VAL A 8 -54.35 3.90 -0.18
N LEU A 9 -54.27 2.67 -0.69
CA LEU A 9 -53.37 1.63 -0.19
C LEU A 9 -51.97 1.84 -0.79
N VAL A 10 -51.02 2.34 0.01
CA VAL A 10 -49.61 2.42 -0.37
C VAL A 10 -48.96 1.08 -0.04
N ALA A 11 -48.67 0.27 -1.05
CA ALA A 11 -47.90 -0.96 -0.90
C ALA A 11 -46.40 -0.62 -0.82
N LEU A 12 -45.84 -0.63 0.39
CA LEU A 12 -44.39 -0.58 0.60
C LEU A 12 -43.78 -1.93 0.18
N LEU A 13 -43.14 -1.97 -0.99
CA LEU A 13 -42.30 -3.09 -1.40
C LEU A 13 -40.95 -3.00 -0.65
N SER A 14 -40.88 -3.65 0.51
CA SER A 14 -39.62 -3.86 1.22
C SER A 14 -38.77 -4.84 0.42
N THR A 15 -37.85 -4.35 -0.40
CA THR A 15 -36.79 -5.20 -0.97
C THR A 15 -35.87 -5.61 0.17
N THR A 16 -36.11 -6.78 0.74
CA THR A 16 -35.16 -7.50 1.59
C THR A 16 -33.99 -7.94 0.70
N GLY A 17 -33.04 -7.03 0.49
CA GLY A 17 -31.73 -7.41 -0.01
C GLY A 17 -31.11 -8.35 1.03
N ALA A 18 -30.85 -9.60 0.64
CA ALA A 18 -30.07 -10.51 1.46
C ALA A 18 -28.72 -9.82 1.73
N ILE A 19 -28.50 -9.41 2.98
CA ILE A 19 -27.21 -8.93 3.43
C ILE A 19 -26.30 -10.16 3.33
N ALA A 20 -25.43 -10.19 2.32
CA ALA A 20 -24.41 -11.21 2.21
C ALA A 20 -23.63 -11.24 3.53
N ASP A 21 -23.46 -12.42 4.10
CA ASP A 21 -22.68 -12.61 5.32
C ASP A 21 -21.25 -12.11 5.07
N ASP A 22 -20.87 -11.06 5.80
CA ASP A 22 -19.60 -10.32 5.66
C ASP A 22 -18.37 -11.21 5.90
N ASN A 23 -18.56 -12.41 6.45
CA ASN A 23 -17.51 -13.40 6.71
C ASN A 23 -17.44 -14.55 5.70
N SER A 24 -18.24 -14.54 4.63
CA SER A 24 -18.17 -15.60 3.61
C SER A 24 -16.87 -15.51 2.79
N PRO A 25 -16.23 -16.65 2.44
CA PRO A 25 -15.09 -16.65 1.53
C PRO A 25 -15.42 -15.97 0.21
N ILE A 26 -14.52 -15.09 -0.25
CA ILE A 26 -14.67 -14.40 -1.54
C ILE A 26 -14.19 -15.34 -2.65
N HIS A 27 -15.03 -15.57 -3.66
CA HIS A 27 -14.62 -16.31 -4.85
C HIS A 27 -13.68 -15.47 -5.72
N ILE A 28 -12.69 -16.10 -6.37
CA ILE A 28 -11.77 -15.43 -7.30
C ILE A 28 -12.52 -14.64 -8.40
N ASN A 29 -13.66 -15.17 -8.86
CA ASN A 29 -14.49 -14.53 -9.88
C ASN A 29 -15.11 -13.20 -9.41
N GLU A 30 -15.31 -13.02 -8.11
CA GLU A 30 -15.80 -11.78 -7.55
C GLU A 30 -14.73 -10.69 -7.53
N LEU A 31 -13.45 -11.06 -7.37
CA LEU A 31 -12.33 -10.12 -7.45
C LEU A 31 -12.22 -9.47 -8.85
N PHE A 32 -12.64 -10.18 -9.90
CA PHE A 32 -12.70 -9.63 -11.26
C PHE A 32 -13.93 -8.76 -11.51
N ARG A 33 -14.98 -8.87 -10.69
CA ARG A 33 -16.24 -8.13 -10.84
C ARG A 33 -16.31 -6.90 -9.95
N ARG A 34 -15.63 -6.93 -8.81
CA ARG A 34 -15.60 -5.86 -7.82
C ARG A 34 -14.15 -5.48 -7.55
N PRO A 35 -13.79 -4.19 -7.63
CA PRO A 35 -12.44 -3.77 -7.31
C PRO A 35 -12.12 -4.08 -5.85
N VAL A 36 -10.96 -4.68 -5.61
CA VAL A 36 -10.41 -4.80 -4.26
C VAL A 36 -9.87 -3.43 -3.86
N ILE A 37 -10.40 -2.86 -2.77
CA ILE A 37 -9.95 -1.56 -2.28
C ILE A 37 -8.73 -1.77 -1.37
N GLY A 38 -7.62 -1.11 -1.72
CA GLY A 38 -6.39 -1.14 -0.94
C GLY A 38 -6.42 -0.24 0.29
N LYS A 39 -5.32 -0.24 1.04
CA LYS A 39 -5.11 0.60 2.24
C LYS A 39 -5.17 2.09 1.92
N LEU A 40 -4.88 2.49 0.68
CA LEU A 40 -5.00 3.87 0.22
C LEU A 40 -6.45 4.31 -0.06
N GLY A 41 -7.43 3.42 0.10
CA GLY A 41 -8.84 3.73 -0.17
C GLY A 41 -9.19 3.81 -1.66
N VAL A 42 -8.30 3.32 -2.53
CA VAL A 42 -8.49 3.22 -3.98
C VAL A 42 -8.37 1.76 -4.43
N PRO A 43 -8.93 1.38 -5.59
CA PRO A 43 -8.73 0.04 -6.13
C PRO A 43 -7.25 -0.34 -6.27
N LEU A 44 -6.90 -1.58 -5.90
CA LEU A 44 -5.60 -2.15 -6.20
C LEU A 44 -5.32 -2.08 -7.71
N GLY A 45 -4.08 -1.80 -8.08
CA GLY A 45 -3.65 -1.62 -9.46
C GLY A 45 -4.04 -0.27 -10.09
N LYS A 46 -4.84 0.56 -9.44
CA LYS A 46 -5.16 1.91 -9.94
C LYS A 46 -3.96 2.84 -9.74
N PRO A 47 -3.39 3.43 -10.81
CA PRO A 47 -2.38 4.46 -10.67
C PRO A 47 -2.97 5.73 -10.05
N VAL A 48 -2.29 6.25 -9.04
CA VAL A 48 -2.65 7.47 -8.30
C VAL A 48 -1.40 8.31 -8.07
N VAL A 49 -1.58 9.62 -7.93
CA VAL A 49 -0.51 10.50 -7.44
C VAL A 49 -0.50 10.44 -5.93
N ILE A 50 0.64 10.17 -5.31
CA ILE A 50 0.75 10.18 -3.84
C ILE A 50 1.77 11.21 -3.37
N GLN A 51 1.47 11.85 -2.25
CA GLN A 51 2.44 12.59 -1.46
C GLN A 51 2.83 11.75 -0.23
N ALA A 52 4.11 11.40 -0.14
CA ALA A 52 4.60 10.54 0.93
C ALA A 52 5.91 11.05 1.53
N LYS A 53 6.12 10.77 2.81
CA LYS A 53 7.40 10.99 3.49
C LYS A 53 8.20 9.71 3.49
N VAL A 54 9.48 9.79 3.14
CA VAL A 54 10.39 8.65 3.24
C VAL A 54 10.73 8.39 4.71
N ILE A 55 10.52 7.16 5.17
CA ILE A 55 10.81 6.73 6.55
C ILE A 55 11.89 5.64 6.52
N ALA A 56 12.86 5.70 7.43
CA ALA A 56 13.76 4.58 7.65
C ALA A 56 13.03 3.47 8.42
N GLY A 57 13.03 2.23 7.92
CA GLY A 57 12.26 1.14 8.52
C GLY A 57 12.63 0.86 9.97
N ARG A 58 13.88 1.13 10.39
CA ARG A 58 14.33 1.05 11.79
C ARG A 58 13.56 1.97 12.76
N GLU A 59 12.96 3.06 12.27
CA GLU A 59 12.17 3.98 13.08
C GLU A 59 10.84 3.35 13.54
N THR A 60 10.37 2.32 12.82
CA THR A 60 9.15 1.58 13.18
C THR A 60 9.37 0.60 14.33
N ARG A 61 10.64 0.30 14.68
CA ARG A 61 11.04 -0.75 15.62
C ARG A 61 10.55 -2.15 15.24
N GLN A 62 10.16 -2.36 13.98
CA GLN A 62 9.79 -3.67 13.44
C GLN A 62 10.98 -4.26 12.70
N LYS A 63 11.48 -5.39 13.19
CA LYS A 63 12.64 -6.08 12.61
C LYS A 63 12.48 -6.42 11.13
N SER A 64 11.25 -6.68 10.67
CA SER A 64 10.93 -6.94 9.26
C SER A 64 11.25 -5.75 8.34
N TYR A 65 11.30 -4.55 8.89
CA TYR A 65 11.61 -3.32 8.15
C TYR A 65 13.04 -2.84 8.36
N ASP A 66 13.85 -3.56 9.15
CA ASP A 66 15.26 -3.22 9.32
C ASP A 66 15.99 -3.35 7.98
N GLY A 67 16.63 -2.25 7.56
CA GLY A 67 17.41 -2.19 6.31
C GLY A 67 16.65 -1.73 5.07
N ILE A 68 15.35 -1.43 5.17
CA ILE A 68 14.57 -0.86 4.06
C ILE A 68 14.03 0.54 4.37
N TYR A 69 13.63 1.24 3.32
CA TYR A 69 12.87 2.48 3.39
C TYR A 69 11.39 2.21 3.14
N LEU A 70 10.55 3.00 3.80
CA LEU A 70 9.09 2.94 3.69
C LEU A 70 8.57 4.31 3.20
N LEU A 71 7.34 4.32 2.71
CA LEU A 71 6.60 5.54 2.39
C LEU A 71 5.46 5.72 3.38
N GLU A 72 5.51 6.80 4.15
CA GLU A 72 4.36 7.29 4.93
C GLU A 72 3.50 8.18 4.03
N VAL A 73 2.46 7.59 3.44
CA VAL A 73 1.55 8.25 2.50
C VAL A 73 0.58 9.14 3.25
N SER A 74 0.51 10.41 2.88
CA SER A 74 -0.37 11.40 3.51
C SER A 74 -1.49 11.89 2.58
N HIS A 75 -1.26 11.84 1.26
CA HIS A 75 -2.24 12.25 0.25
C HIS A 75 -2.30 11.23 -0.87
N VAL A 76 -3.50 11.02 -1.39
CA VAL A 76 -3.81 10.21 -2.57
C VAL A 76 -4.64 11.06 -3.52
N ASP A 77 -4.10 11.31 -4.69
CA ASP A 77 -4.52 12.35 -5.63
C ASP A 77 -4.65 13.70 -4.91
N GLU A 78 -5.83 14.33 -4.95
CA GLU A 78 -6.11 15.61 -4.29
C GLU A 78 -6.67 15.44 -2.87
N LYS A 79 -6.80 14.19 -2.39
CA LYS A 79 -7.40 13.88 -1.09
C LYS A 79 -6.33 13.61 -0.04
N GLN A 80 -6.40 14.36 1.06
CA GLN A 80 -5.64 14.05 2.28
C GLN A 80 -6.26 12.84 2.99
N LEU A 81 -5.41 11.93 3.48
CA LEU A 81 -5.84 10.79 4.28
C LEU A 81 -6.07 11.22 5.73
N ASP A 82 -7.11 10.66 6.37
CA ASP A 82 -7.44 10.94 7.78
C ASP A 82 -6.26 10.54 8.71
N ASN A 83 -5.60 9.43 8.36
CA ASN A 83 -4.38 8.98 9.01
C ASN A 83 -3.35 8.62 7.92
N PRO A 84 -2.08 9.05 8.06
CA PRO A 84 -1.04 8.62 7.14
C PRO A 84 -0.88 7.08 7.16
N VAL A 85 -0.65 6.50 5.98
CA VAL A 85 -0.50 5.05 5.81
C VAL A 85 0.96 4.74 5.51
N LEU A 86 1.60 3.97 6.40
CA LEU A 86 2.98 3.50 6.20
C LEU A 86 2.98 2.24 5.33
N MET A 87 3.71 2.27 4.22
CA MET A 87 3.75 1.17 3.25
C MET A 87 5.18 0.87 2.79
N GLU A 88 5.46 -0.42 2.61
CA GLU A 88 6.59 -0.85 1.78
C GLU A 88 6.39 -0.39 0.34
N PHE A 89 7.49 -0.16 -0.35
CA PHE A 89 7.45 0.18 -1.76
C PHE A 89 8.62 -0.45 -2.52
N TYR A 90 8.44 -0.61 -3.82
CA TYR A 90 9.54 -0.90 -4.72
C TYR A 90 9.37 -0.13 -6.03
N THR A 91 10.49 0.00 -6.75
CA THR A 91 10.57 0.68 -8.04
C THR A 91 10.99 -0.36 -9.08
N PRO A 92 10.15 -0.69 -10.08
CA PRO A 92 10.53 -1.64 -11.11
C PRO A 92 11.77 -1.19 -11.89
N GLY A 93 12.66 -2.13 -12.26
CA GLY A 93 13.93 -1.78 -12.93
C GLY A 93 13.79 -1.11 -14.31
N TYR A 94 12.60 -1.16 -14.92
CA TYR A 94 12.32 -0.50 -16.20
C TYR A 94 11.85 0.95 -16.06
N VAL A 95 11.54 1.44 -14.85
CA VAL A 95 11.14 2.84 -14.64
C VAL A 95 12.33 3.71 -14.24
N ARG A 96 12.31 4.97 -14.64
CA ARG A 96 13.39 5.94 -14.36
C ARG A 96 13.18 6.73 -13.07
N VAL A 97 12.50 6.14 -12.08
CA VAL A 97 12.26 6.80 -10.79
C VAL A 97 13.47 6.62 -9.90
N LYS A 98 14.00 7.73 -9.39
CA LYS A 98 15.11 7.76 -8.44
C LYS A 98 14.58 7.73 -7.01
N LEU A 99 14.11 6.57 -6.59
CA LEU A 99 13.60 6.33 -5.24
C LEU A 99 14.13 5.00 -4.72
N PRO A 100 15.31 5.00 -4.08
CA PRO A 100 15.93 3.81 -3.52
C PRO A 100 15.11 3.21 -2.38
N HIS A 101 14.99 1.89 -2.35
CA HIS A 101 14.24 1.16 -1.31
C HIS A 101 15.10 0.74 -0.11
N ASN A 102 16.42 0.93 -0.16
CA ASN A 102 17.36 0.60 0.92
C ASN A 102 18.65 1.45 0.82
N ALA A 103 19.50 1.38 1.85
CA ALA A 103 20.73 2.17 1.95
C ALA A 103 21.75 1.87 0.84
N PHE A 104 21.81 0.63 0.33
CA PHE A 104 22.70 0.27 -0.78
C PHE A 104 22.26 0.92 -2.10
N GLY A 105 20.96 0.90 -2.39
CA GLY A 105 20.40 1.61 -3.53
C GLY A 105 20.56 3.11 -3.40
N LEU A 106 20.50 3.65 -2.18
CA LEU A 106 20.76 5.07 -1.92
C LEU A 106 22.22 5.43 -2.18
N TYR A 107 23.15 4.60 -1.71
CA TYR A 107 24.58 4.74 -2.01
C TYR A 107 24.83 4.72 -3.51
N GLU A 108 24.29 3.73 -4.23
CA GLU A 108 24.44 3.62 -5.68
C GLU A 108 23.90 4.85 -6.41
N GLN A 109 22.76 5.37 -5.97
CA GLN A 109 22.18 6.59 -6.54
C GLN A 109 23.08 7.82 -6.33
N VAL A 110 23.70 7.96 -5.15
CA VAL A 110 24.54 9.11 -4.80
C VAL A 110 25.91 9.04 -5.48
N TYR A 111 26.55 7.87 -5.49
CA TYR A 111 27.93 7.71 -5.95
C TYR A 111 28.06 7.08 -7.35
N GLY A 112 26.96 6.63 -7.96
CA GLY A 112 26.94 6.01 -9.28
C GLY A 112 27.57 4.60 -9.33
N LYS A 113 27.78 3.95 -8.19
CA LYS A 113 28.35 2.61 -8.08
C LYS A 113 27.79 1.86 -6.86
N ALA A 114 27.65 0.55 -6.96
CA ALA A 114 27.23 -0.28 -5.83
C ALA A 114 28.29 -0.31 -4.71
N ALA A 115 27.84 -0.27 -3.46
CA ALA A 115 28.68 -0.56 -2.29
C ALA A 115 28.65 -2.07 -1.98
N SER A 116 29.80 -2.64 -1.61
CA SER A 116 29.86 -4.01 -1.09
C SER A 116 29.52 -4.10 0.40
N LYS A 117 29.67 -2.99 1.13
CA LYS A 117 29.38 -2.88 2.56
C LYS A 117 29.06 -1.43 2.91
N LEU A 118 28.14 -1.24 3.85
CA LEU A 118 27.84 0.03 4.48
C LEU A 118 27.84 -0.18 5.99
N ASP A 119 28.51 0.69 6.74
CA ASP A 119 28.37 0.73 8.19
C ASP A 119 27.26 1.71 8.63
N SER A 120 26.95 1.73 9.92
CA SER A 120 25.88 2.55 10.48
C SER A 120 26.16 4.06 10.34
N ALA A 121 27.42 4.49 10.39
CA ALA A 121 27.77 5.91 10.26
C ALA A 121 27.59 6.38 8.81
N GLN A 122 28.07 5.59 7.86
CA GLN A 122 27.87 5.83 6.43
C GLN A 122 26.39 5.84 6.06
N THR A 123 25.62 4.90 6.61
CA THR A 123 24.16 4.83 6.40
C THR A 123 23.47 6.10 6.94
N ALA A 124 23.81 6.51 8.16
CA ALA A 124 23.25 7.71 8.76
C ALA A 124 23.61 8.97 7.95
N ASP A 125 24.84 9.07 7.43
CA ASP A 125 25.26 10.19 6.59
C ASP A 125 24.50 10.26 5.26
N LEU A 126 24.30 9.12 4.59
CA LEU A 126 23.50 9.04 3.36
C LEU A 126 22.04 9.47 3.58
N GLU A 127 21.49 9.14 4.74
CA GLU A 127 20.07 9.32 5.02
C GLU A 127 19.70 10.75 5.43
N LYS A 128 20.67 11.61 5.79
CA LYS A 128 20.42 13.00 6.24
C LYS A 128 19.56 13.81 5.26
N GLU A 129 19.74 13.60 3.96
CA GLU A 129 18.98 14.30 2.91
C GLU A 129 17.86 13.46 2.30
N TYR A 130 17.75 12.18 2.69
CA TYR A 130 16.82 11.23 2.10
C TYR A 130 15.66 10.89 3.02
N VAL A 131 15.93 10.51 4.26
CA VAL A 131 14.90 10.18 5.26
C VAL A 131 14.23 11.46 5.74
N GLY A 132 12.91 11.44 5.88
CA GLY A 132 12.09 12.62 6.18
C GLY A 132 11.77 13.48 4.95
N ARG A 133 12.39 13.23 3.79
CA ARG A 133 12.05 13.92 2.55
C ARG A 133 10.62 13.58 2.12
N THR A 134 9.87 14.60 1.72
CA THR A 134 8.58 14.41 1.04
C THR A 134 8.81 14.20 -0.46
N VAL A 135 8.13 13.21 -1.02
CA VAL A 135 8.13 12.88 -2.44
C VAL A 135 6.71 12.95 -2.99
N LEU A 136 6.60 13.40 -4.25
CA LEU A 136 5.36 13.38 -5.02
C LEU A 136 5.57 12.42 -6.19
N VAL A 137 4.90 11.28 -6.19
CA VAL A 137 5.13 10.20 -7.16
C VAL A 137 3.82 9.64 -7.71
N VAL A 138 3.86 9.03 -8.89
CA VAL A 138 2.77 8.15 -9.35
C VAL A 138 3.11 6.75 -8.86
N ALA A 139 2.15 6.14 -8.17
CA ALA A 139 2.26 4.76 -7.70
C ALA A 139 0.91 4.05 -7.87
N TYR A 140 0.92 2.73 -7.78
CA TYR A 140 -0.30 1.95 -7.54
C TYR A 140 -0.05 0.97 -6.41
N GLU A 141 -1.11 0.67 -5.66
CA GLU A 141 -1.07 -0.34 -4.62
C GLU A 141 -1.26 -1.73 -5.24
N THR A 142 -0.46 -2.70 -4.83
CA THR A 142 -0.61 -4.12 -5.18
C THR A 142 -0.70 -4.95 -3.90
N GLY A 143 -1.16 -6.20 -3.99
CA GLY A 143 -1.21 -7.09 -2.83
C GLY A 143 -0.95 -8.55 -3.15
N SER A 144 -0.54 -9.29 -2.12
CA SER A 144 -0.21 -10.71 -2.18
C SER A 144 -0.43 -11.37 -0.82
N PHE A 145 -0.62 -12.69 -0.82
CA PHE A 145 -0.58 -13.47 0.41
C PHE A 145 0.86 -13.78 0.81
N HIS A 146 1.13 -13.67 2.11
CA HIS A 146 2.43 -13.93 2.74
C HIS A 146 2.25 -14.82 3.96
N GLY A 147 3.35 -15.39 4.45
CA GLY A 147 3.38 -16.24 5.63
C GLY A 147 3.03 -17.70 5.35
N LEU A 148 2.94 -18.49 6.40
CA LEU A 148 2.62 -19.92 6.32
C LEU A 148 1.18 -20.18 6.77
N PRO A 149 0.40 -20.98 6.02
CA PRO A 149 -0.94 -21.40 6.44
C PRO A 149 -0.91 -22.06 7.82
N SER A 150 -1.96 -21.85 8.61
CA SER A 150 -2.05 -22.37 9.98
C SER A 150 -2.40 -23.85 10.05
N ASP A 151 -2.89 -24.43 8.96
CA ASP A 151 -3.42 -25.79 8.83
C ASP A 151 -2.46 -26.74 8.07
N LEU A 152 -1.16 -26.45 8.09
CA LEU A 152 -0.16 -27.32 7.49
C LEU A 152 -0.11 -28.69 8.19
N PRO A 153 0.13 -29.79 7.44
CA PRO A 153 0.34 -31.11 8.02
C PRO A 153 1.47 -31.12 9.07
N ASN A 154 1.31 -31.94 10.11
CA ASN A 154 2.23 -31.99 11.26
C ASN A 154 3.66 -32.45 10.90
N ASP A 155 3.84 -33.11 9.76
CA ASP A 155 5.14 -33.57 9.25
C ASP A 155 5.90 -32.49 8.46
N VAL A 156 5.29 -31.34 8.21
CA VAL A 156 5.96 -30.21 7.55
C VAL A 156 6.73 -29.39 8.59
N PRO A 157 8.07 -29.27 8.50
CA PRO A 157 8.84 -28.43 9.41
C PRO A 157 8.49 -26.96 9.21
N ILE A 158 7.99 -26.31 10.26
CA ILE A 158 7.57 -24.90 10.22
C ILE A 158 8.73 -24.03 10.74
N PRO A 159 9.42 -23.26 9.87
CA PRO A 159 10.40 -22.28 10.33
C PRO A 159 9.69 -21.16 11.12
N GLN A 160 10.45 -20.38 11.90
CA GLN A 160 9.91 -19.14 12.47
C GLN A 160 9.51 -18.19 11.34
N SER A 161 8.21 -18.13 11.06
CA SER A 161 7.60 -17.35 9.98
C SER A 161 6.45 -16.49 10.52
N THR A 162 6.07 -15.48 9.75
CA THR A 162 4.84 -14.73 9.99
C THR A 162 3.61 -15.61 9.68
N SER A 163 2.49 -15.28 10.34
CA SER A 163 1.18 -15.90 10.09
C SER A 163 0.73 -15.63 8.66
N PHE A 164 -0.06 -16.55 8.08
CA PHE A 164 -0.65 -16.35 6.76
C PHE A 164 -1.57 -15.14 6.74
N HIS A 165 -1.29 -14.16 5.87
CA HIS A 165 -2.13 -12.98 5.72
C HIS A 165 -1.97 -12.35 4.32
N PHE A 166 -2.98 -11.59 3.91
CA PHE A 166 -2.88 -10.70 2.75
C PHE A 166 -2.19 -9.40 3.18
N SER A 167 -1.20 -8.95 2.43
CA SER A 167 -0.55 -7.66 2.63
C SER A 167 -0.48 -6.89 1.32
N THR A 168 -0.27 -5.58 1.42
CA THR A 168 -0.18 -4.69 0.27
C THR A 168 1.07 -3.83 0.33
N SER A 169 1.57 -3.46 -0.86
CA SER A 169 2.76 -2.63 -1.05
C SER A 169 2.56 -1.68 -2.23
N LEU A 170 3.42 -0.67 -2.33
CA LEU A 170 3.39 0.33 -3.40
C LEU A 170 4.36 -0.04 -4.52
N VAL A 171 3.88 0.07 -5.76
CA VAL A 171 4.72 0.08 -6.96
C VAL A 171 4.85 1.51 -7.44
N VAL A 172 6.04 2.08 -7.31
CA VAL A 172 6.30 3.46 -7.74
C VAL A 172 6.75 3.47 -9.19
N VAL A 173 6.06 4.23 -10.04
CA VAL A 173 6.24 4.18 -11.49
C VAL A 173 6.65 5.51 -12.14
N ALA A 174 6.40 6.65 -11.50
CA ALA A 174 6.88 7.94 -12.00
C ALA A 174 7.17 8.95 -10.87
N ASP A 175 8.10 9.87 -11.09
CA ASP A 175 8.32 11.04 -10.24
C ASP A 175 7.48 12.22 -10.75
N ARG A 176 6.79 12.91 -9.84
CA ARG A 176 5.97 14.12 -10.10
C ARG A 176 6.47 15.33 -9.33
N SER A 177 7.54 15.20 -8.56
CA SER A 177 8.24 16.32 -7.95
C SER A 177 8.62 17.29 -9.07
N ARG A 178 8.10 18.53 -9.02
CA ARG A 178 8.24 19.51 -10.10
C ARG A 178 9.67 19.52 -10.64
N ARG A 179 9.83 19.31 -11.96
CA ARG A 179 11.07 19.68 -12.63
C ARG A 179 11.23 21.19 -12.45
N LYS A 180 12.20 21.63 -11.65
CA LYS A 180 12.67 23.02 -11.74
C LYS A 180 13.16 23.22 -13.18
N GLY A 181 12.41 23.97 -14.00
CA GLY A 181 12.84 24.35 -15.35
C GLY A 181 12.09 23.73 -16.52
N GLN A 182 10.77 23.54 -16.41
CA GLN A 182 9.90 23.48 -17.59
C GLN A 182 8.80 24.53 -17.47
#